data_AF-A0A2M8NV87-F1
#
_entry.id   AF-A0A2M8NV87-F1
#
_cell.length_a   1.000
_cell.length_b   1.000
_cell.length_c   1.000
_cell.angle_alpha   90.00
_cell.angle_beta   90.00
_cell.angle_gamma   90.00
#
_symmetry.space_group_name_H-M   'P 1'
#
loop_
_entity.id
_entity.type
_entity.pdbx_description
1 polymer ?
#
loop_
_entity_poly.entity_id
_entity_poly.type
_entity_poly.pdbx_seq_one_letter_code
_entity_poly.pdbx_strand_id
1 'polypeptide(L)'
;MMKTRFRLSIGFFIGWCLLLGMVLFSMPNISTAQPIFATNTPRPPDPLDIFPSLSQDRYALRLWSAPQLIDVLISLLHRGDSSPEFYTAVQLIQYELAWRFPNAPQDTITRQRLYTAMLNAPRGSADMRLVARPLALAGLQTGQMDMIGIKEVARLNMDGDGFADILYQLRYPADEAQPYLYLDYVIIKQDANGRYSLPNMPHDVFAAPYQDVLGVDLLAIGDYTGDGLDEAIIRLDRGGANDRMVIYGWRNRAIIDFALPTTPLEFGDVVSIASGNIRVNRYEVESDRWGCYRARRVDWVWSTNFFRPIEAGNTTLLVDTIGCQMVAIQPLYGQSPANALNAVENILNNHASDATGYPQVVIATAMLQWLNGDRAGASLRIIGLKNQRNLSLHIQRQISIFEAFIAQNASPIQVCAELTANNGACEIDQLIGRILTDNPISRTGSLRTQLEALELPVRSIVTVTQVGRADRQVVTFNLPNTSQWAFAPLNTETYTTEKLGAVITRDNENPQSGDIPTAALRALLVNNDGISALNIIDNAIRQNPALADSYPVQFFRALCFDLIGNRPSAVNGYYQLWRIAPDTLWGRLAGAHLESR
;
A
#
# COMPACT_ATOMS: atom_id res chain seq x y z
N MET A 1 -68.07 -55.28 6.17
CA MET A 1 -67.07 -54.53 6.96
C MET A 1 -66.95 -53.15 6.36
N MET A 2 -67.38 -52.14 7.11
CA MET A 2 -67.68 -50.77 6.68
C MET A 2 -67.06 -49.83 7.71
N LYS A 3 -66.71 -48.61 7.29
CA LYS A 3 -66.21 -47.44 8.07
C LYS A 3 -64.69 -47.47 8.37
N THR A 4 -63.92 -46.38 8.25
CA THR A 4 -64.24 -44.95 8.13
C THR A 4 -62.99 -44.17 7.70
N ARG A 5 -63.14 -43.30 6.69
CA ARG A 5 -62.36 -42.06 6.55
C ARG A 5 -62.85 -41.07 7.63
N PHE A 6 -61.96 -40.31 8.26
CA PHE A 6 -62.12 -38.93 8.76
C PHE A 6 -61.06 -38.66 9.84
N ARG A 7 -60.03 -37.85 9.53
CA ARG A 7 -59.24 -37.01 10.45
C ARG A 7 -58.00 -36.45 9.72
N LEU A 8 -58.21 -35.53 8.79
CA LEU A 8 -57.13 -34.71 8.23
C LEU A 8 -57.69 -33.40 7.66
N SER A 9 -58.51 -32.69 8.46
CA SER A 9 -59.07 -31.39 8.05
C SER A 9 -59.33 -30.40 9.19
N ILE A 10 -58.73 -30.61 10.38
CA ILE A 10 -58.86 -29.66 11.52
C ILE A 10 -57.52 -28.97 11.85
N GLY A 11 -56.37 -29.58 11.55
CA GLY A 11 -55.06 -28.96 11.80
C GLY A 11 -54.71 -27.81 10.85
N PHE A 12 -55.24 -27.81 9.63
CA PHE A 12 -54.90 -26.81 8.61
C PHE A 12 -55.62 -25.46 8.78
N PHE A 13 -56.78 -25.44 9.46
CA PHE A 13 -57.55 -24.21 9.67
C PHE A 13 -57.12 -23.41 10.91
N ILE A 14 -56.55 -24.06 11.93
CA ILE A 14 -56.08 -23.37 13.15
C ILE A 14 -54.71 -22.71 12.91
N GLY A 15 -53.86 -23.30 12.06
CA GLY A 15 -52.56 -22.71 11.70
C GLY A 15 -52.68 -21.45 10.84
N TRP A 16 -53.73 -21.33 10.03
CA TRP A 16 -53.92 -20.17 9.14
C TRP A 16 -54.52 -18.95 9.85
N CYS A 17 -55.37 -19.14 10.85
CA CYS A 17 -55.90 -18.03 11.66
C CYS A 17 -54.87 -17.40 12.61
N LEU A 18 -53.83 -18.14 13.03
CA LEU A 18 -52.74 -17.58 13.85
C LEU A 18 -51.69 -16.80 13.03
N LEU A 19 -51.56 -17.09 11.73
CA LEU A 19 -50.66 -16.35 10.82
C LEU A 19 -51.29 -15.07 10.27
N LEU A 20 -52.62 -14.97 10.17
CA LEU A 20 -53.30 -13.72 9.78
C LEU A 20 -53.46 -12.72 10.95
N GLY A 21 -53.35 -13.17 12.20
CA GLY A 21 -53.47 -12.31 13.39
C GLY A 21 -52.22 -11.50 13.75
N MET A 22 -51.04 -11.84 13.21
CA MET A 22 -49.78 -11.12 13.49
C MET A 22 -49.41 -10.07 12.42
N VAL A 23 -50.18 -9.93 11.34
CA VAL A 23 -49.87 -8.99 10.25
C VAL A 23 -50.52 -7.60 10.44
N LEU A 24 -51.29 -7.38 11.51
CA LEU A 24 -52.02 -6.13 11.76
C LEU A 24 -51.47 -5.22 12.89
N PHE A 25 -50.30 -5.52 13.46
CA PHE A 25 -49.68 -4.69 14.51
C PHE A 25 -48.23 -4.26 14.24
N SER A 26 -47.86 -4.12 12.97
CA SER A 26 -46.56 -3.58 12.56
C SER A 26 -46.75 -2.40 11.60
N MET A 27 -47.56 -1.41 12.00
CA MET A 27 -47.41 -0.09 11.39
C MET A 27 -46.11 0.51 11.94
N PRO A 28 -45.15 0.90 11.09
CA PRO A 28 -44.03 1.69 11.57
C PRO A 28 -44.62 2.97 12.14
N ASN A 29 -44.40 3.22 13.44
CA ASN A 29 -44.43 4.59 13.94
C ASN A 29 -43.39 5.34 13.11
N ILE A 30 -43.85 6.05 12.08
CA ILE A 30 -43.12 7.17 11.51
C ILE A 30 -43.07 8.17 12.66
N SER A 31 -42.06 8.04 13.50
CA SER A 31 -41.55 9.14 14.30
C SER A 31 -41.10 10.17 13.28
N THR A 32 -42.04 11.04 12.91
CA THR A 32 -41.74 12.26 12.21
C THR A 32 -40.74 12.98 13.10
N ALA A 33 -39.52 13.09 12.58
CA ALA A 33 -38.44 13.81 13.20
C ALA A 33 -38.97 15.13 13.76
N GLN A 34 -38.97 15.25 15.09
CA GLN A 34 -39.01 16.55 15.69
C GLN A 34 -37.70 17.27 15.34
N PRO A 35 -37.80 18.59 15.13
CA PRO A 35 -36.92 19.33 14.24
C PRO A 35 -35.49 19.23 14.74
N ILE A 36 -34.57 19.10 13.79
CA ILE A 36 -33.20 19.57 13.96
C ILE A 36 -33.35 21.01 14.46
N PHE A 37 -33.15 21.24 15.76
CA PHE A 37 -32.69 22.55 16.19
C PHE A 37 -31.39 22.72 15.43
N ALA A 38 -31.44 23.47 14.33
CA ALA A 38 -30.27 24.11 13.78
C ALA A 38 -29.72 24.95 14.92
N THR A 39 -28.83 24.36 15.70
CA THR A 39 -27.90 25.13 16.49
C THR A 39 -27.09 25.87 15.44
N ASN A 40 -27.53 27.09 15.11
CA ASN A 40 -26.78 28.08 14.34
C ASN A 40 -25.55 28.55 15.14
N THR A 41 -24.88 27.63 15.84
CA THR A 41 -23.51 27.83 16.26
C THR A 41 -22.73 27.89 14.96
N PRO A 42 -22.15 29.04 14.59
CA PRO A 42 -21.34 29.14 13.39
C PRO A 42 -20.31 28.01 13.46
N ARG A 43 -20.27 27.14 12.45
CA ARG A 43 -19.14 26.21 12.35
C ARG A 43 -17.89 27.08 12.29
N PRO A 44 -16.83 26.76 13.06
CA PRO A 44 -15.56 27.43 12.90
C PRO A 44 -15.19 27.41 11.41
N PRO A 45 -14.69 28.53 10.86
CA PRO A 45 -14.24 28.57 9.48
C PRO A 45 -13.19 27.47 9.27
N ASP A 46 -13.30 26.74 8.16
CA ASP A 46 -12.36 25.67 7.85
C ASP A 46 -10.96 26.27 7.66
N PRO A 47 -9.94 25.79 8.41
CA PRO A 47 -8.60 26.35 8.35
C PRO A 47 -7.91 26.18 6.99
N LEU A 48 -8.43 25.35 6.08
CA LEU A 48 -7.93 25.15 4.70
C LEU A 48 -8.74 25.89 3.62
N ASP A 49 -9.84 26.56 3.98
CA ASP A 49 -10.62 27.41 3.07
C ASP A 49 -10.28 28.89 3.28
N ILE A 50 -8.98 29.21 3.14
CA ILE A 50 -8.47 30.58 3.23
C ILE A 50 -8.01 31.00 1.82
N PHE A 51 -8.46 32.17 1.36
CA PHE A 51 -8.07 32.75 0.06
C PHE A 51 -7.24 34.02 0.23
N PRO A 52 -6.25 34.26 -0.65
CA PRO A 52 -5.42 35.46 -0.57
C PRO A 52 -6.26 36.68 -0.93
N SER A 53 -6.40 37.61 0.01
CA SER A 53 -7.20 38.82 -0.14
C SER A 53 -6.40 40.11 0.01
N LEU A 54 -5.14 40.03 0.47
CA LEU A 54 -4.25 41.16 0.70
C LEU A 54 -2.91 40.96 -0.06
N SER A 55 -2.12 42.03 -0.13
CA SER A 55 -0.73 41.98 -0.60
C SER A 55 0.18 41.25 0.41
N GLN A 56 1.30 40.69 -0.07
CA GLN A 56 2.22 39.87 0.72
C GLN A 56 2.72 40.55 2.02
N ASP A 57 2.97 41.85 1.99
CA ASP A 57 3.45 42.65 3.13
C ASP A 57 2.45 42.74 4.28
N ARG A 58 1.18 42.41 4.02
CA ARG A 58 0.09 42.34 5.00
C ARG A 58 -0.07 40.96 5.63
N TYR A 59 0.76 39.98 5.26
CA TYR A 59 0.77 38.65 5.87
C TYR A 59 2.02 38.43 6.75
N ALA A 60 1.87 37.56 7.74
CA ALA A 60 2.94 37.03 8.56
C ALA A 60 2.80 35.50 8.67
N LEU A 61 3.87 34.81 9.09
CA LEU A 61 3.74 33.40 9.50
C LEU A 61 2.83 33.31 10.70
N ARG A 62 1.85 32.42 10.62
CA ARG A 62 0.94 32.12 11.70
C ARG A 62 1.69 31.70 12.95
N LEU A 63 1.34 32.29 14.08
CA LEU A 63 1.76 31.80 15.39
C LEU A 63 0.90 30.60 15.78
N TRP A 64 1.40 29.40 15.52
CA TRP A 64 0.69 28.17 15.83
C TRP A 64 0.46 27.98 17.33
N SER A 65 -0.73 27.48 17.65
CA SER A 65 -1.00 26.71 18.86
C SER A 65 -1.27 25.24 18.47
N ALA A 66 -1.05 24.31 19.41
CA ALA A 66 -1.29 22.88 19.15
C ALA A 66 -2.73 22.59 18.66
N PRO A 67 -3.81 23.15 19.25
CA PRO A 67 -5.17 22.91 18.76
C PRO A 67 -5.38 23.39 17.32
N GLN A 68 -4.83 24.54 16.93
CA GLN A 68 -4.98 25.08 15.57
C GLN A 68 -4.30 24.20 14.52
N LEU A 69 -3.10 23.70 14.80
CA LEU A 69 -2.40 22.81 13.87
C LEU A 69 -3.06 21.42 13.81
N ILE A 70 -3.65 20.96 14.92
CA ILE A 70 -4.50 19.76 14.93
C ILE A 70 -5.77 19.97 14.10
N ASP A 71 -6.40 21.14 14.17
CA ASP A 71 -7.58 21.45 13.34
C ASP A 71 -7.23 21.47 11.85
N VAL A 72 -6.04 21.96 11.49
CA VAL A 72 -5.50 21.86 10.11
C VAL A 72 -5.34 20.39 9.70
N LEU A 73 -4.71 19.57 10.54
CA LEU A 73 -4.53 18.13 10.27
C LEU A 73 -5.87 17.40 10.14
N ILE A 74 -6.85 17.69 11.00
CA ILE A 74 -8.20 17.11 10.91
C ILE A 74 -8.89 17.53 9.62
N SER A 75 -8.83 18.82 9.25
CA SER A 75 -9.40 19.31 7.99
C SER A 75 -8.74 18.62 6.78
N LEU A 76 -7.41 18.47 6.81
CA LEU A 76 -6.67 17.74 5.79
C LEU A 76 -7.15 16.28 5.69
N LEU A 77 -7.20 15.55 6.81
CA LEU A 77 -7.64 14.15 6.85
C LEU A 77 -9.07 13.96 6.32
N HIS A 78 -9.99 14.87 6.64
CA HIS A 78 -11.36 14.83 6.12
C HIS A 78 -11.47 15.07 4.60
N ARG A 79 -10.49 15.77 4.02
CA ARG A 79 -10.41 16.02 2.57
C ARG A 79 -9.64 14.93 1.83
N GLY A 80 -9.15 13.92 2.54
CA GLY A 80 -8.20 12.95 2.04
C GLY A 80 -8.65 12.17 0.82
N ASP A 81 -7.70 11.94 -0.07
CA ASP A 81 -7.80 11.02 -1.19
C ASP A 81 -6.66 9.97 -1.12
N SER A 82 -6.66 9.00 -2.04
CA SER A 82 -5.60 7.98 -2.07
C SER A 82 -4.35 8.44 -2.84
N SER A 83 -4.11 9.75 -3.00
CA SER A 83 -2.98 10.25 -3.79
C SER A 83 -1.68 10.27 -2.98
N PRO A 84 -0.51 10.03 -3.62
CA PRO A 84 0.79 10.17 -2.96
C PRO A 84 1.04 11.58 -2.39
N GLU A 85 0.49 12.61 -3.02
CA GLU A 85 0.58 14.00 -2.55
C GLU A 85 -0.12 14.19 -1.22
N PHE A 86 -1.34 13.65 -1.07
CA PHE A 86 -2.08 13.68 0.20
C PHE A 86 -1.28 13.01 1.32
N TYR A 87 -0.69 11.84 1.05
CA TYR A 87 0.07 11.08 2.05
C TYR A 87 1.29 11.89 2.51
N THR A 88 1.97 12.53 1.56
CA THR A 88 3.12 13.39 1.85
C THR A 88 2.70 14.63 2.65
N ALA A 89 1.58 15.26 2.31
CA ALA A 89 1.05 16.40 3.05
C ALA A 89 0.72 16.04 4.50
N VAL A 90 0.04 14.90 4.73
CA VAL A 90 -0.27 14.42 6.09
C VAL A 90 1.02 14.20 6.88
N GLN A 91 2.02 13.53 6.30
CA GLN A 91 3.31 13.30 6.95
C GLN A 91 4.01 14.61 7.35
N LEU A 92 4.02 15.62 6.48
CA LEU A 92 4.66 16.91 6.77
C LEU A 92 3.95 17.66 7.90
N ILE A 93 2.61 17.67 7.91
CA ILE A 93 1.84 18.32 8.97
C ILE A 93 1.95 17.57 10.30
N GLN A 94 1.97 16.23 10.28
CA GLN A 94 2.23 15.44 11.49
C GLN A 94 3.64 15.67 12.03
N TYR A 95 4.64 15.77 11.15
CA TYR A 95 6.00 16.11 11.53
C TYR A 95 6.08 17.52 12.14
N GLU A 96 5.45 18.52 11.52
CA GLU A 96 5.40 19.88 12.06
C GLU A 96 4.73 19.93 13.44
N LEU A 97 3.61 19.20 13.61
CA LEU A 97 2.93 19.09 14.90
C LEU A 97 3.85 18.51 15.97
N ALA A 98 4.56 17.41 15.67
CA ALA A 98 5.49 16.78 16.59
C ALA A 98 6.70 17.68 16.91
N TRP A 99 7.20 18.41 15.91
CA TRP A 99 8.32 19.34 16.05
C TRP A 99 7.99 20.53 16.94
N ARG A 100 6.86 21.19 16.69
CA ARG A 100 6.45 22.40 17.42
C ARG A 100 5.85 22.09 18.77
N PHE A 101 5.10 20.99 18.87
CA PHE A 101 4.33 20.62 20.07
C PHE A 101 4.56 19.15 20.43
N PRO A 102 5.73 18.81 20.99
CA PRO A 102 6.00 17.45 21.44
C PRO A 102 4.92 16.98 22.40
N ASN A 103 4.42 15.75 22.19
CA ASN A 103 3.34 15.12 22.97
C ASN A 103 1.94 15.71 22.79
N ALA A 104 1.70 16.61 21.82
CA ALA A 104 0.34 17.02 21.47
C ALA A 104 -0.40 15.94 20.66
N PRO A 105 -1.73 15.81 20.81
CA PRO A 105 -2.59 16.47 21.81
C PRO A 105 -2.41 15.89 23.22
N GLN A 106 -2.50 16.75 24.24
CA GLN A 106 -2.41 16.34 25.64
C GLN A 106 -3.77 15.94 26.24
N ASP A 107 -4.87 16.55 25.79
CA ASP A 107 -6.21 16.26 26.28
C ASP A 107 -6.87 15.08 25.54
N THR A 108 -7.62 14.26 26.28
CA THR A 108 -8.23 13.04 25.74
C THR A 108 -9.29 13.33 24.66
N ILE A 109 -10.04 14.43 24.77
CA ILE A 109 -11.13 14.77 23.84
C ILE A 109 -10.58 15.11 22.46
N THR A 110 -9.59 16.02 22.39
CA THR A 110 -8.93 16.37 21.13
C THR A 110 -8.21 15.17 20.54
N ARG A 111 -7.60 14.33 21.40
CA ARG A 111 -6.94 13.09 20.96
C ARG A 111 -7.93 12.10 20.34
N GLN A 112 -9.10 11.89 20.94
CA GLN A 112 -10.16 11.06 20.37
C GLN A 112 -10.66 11.63 19.04
N ARG A 113 -10.90 12.95 18.97
CA ARG A 113 -11.34 13.61 17.74
C ARG A 113 -10.34 13.42 16.60
N LEU A 114 -9.05 13.59 16.87
CA LEU A 114 -7.98 13.35 15.91
C LEU A 114 -7.88 11.87 15.52
N TYR A 115 -7.99 10.95 16.48
CA TYR A 115 -7.98 9.51 16.22
C TYR A 115 -9.12 9.09 15.29
N THR A 116 -10.33 9.58 15.52
CA THR A 116 -11.48 9.34 14.64
C THR A 116 -11.25 9.90 13.24
N ALA A 117 -10.68 11.10 13.11
CA ALA A 117 -10.35 11.67 11.80
C ALA A 117 -9.32 10.82 11.06
N MET A 118 -8.29 10.31 11.76
CA MET A 118 -7.28 9.41 11.19
C MET A 118 -7.87 8.06 10.74
N LEU A 119 -8.78 7.47 11.53
CA LEU A 119 -9.46 6.22 11.18
C LEU A 119 -10.34 6.35 9.93
N ASN A 120 -10.93 7.53 9.72
CA ASN A 120 -11.79 7.82 8.57
C ASN A 120 -10.99 8.24 7.32
N ALA A 121 -9.70 8.55 7.48
CA ALA A 121 -8.84 8.91 6.37
C ALA A 121 -8.47 7.67 5.53
N PRO A 122 -8.00 7.85 4.28
CA PRO A 122 -7.46 6.77 3.46
C PRO A 122 -6.46 5.90 4.22
N ARG A 123 -6.61 4.58 4.10
CA ARG A 123 -5.84 3.60 4.87
C ARG A 123 -4.33 3.79 4.67
N GLY A 124 -3.58 3.90 5.76
CA GLY A 124 -2.12 4.07 5.74
C GLY A 124 -1.63 5.50 5.54
N SER A 125 -2.53 6.48 5.39
CA SER A 125 -2.15 7.88 5.12
C SER A 125 -1.60 8.63 6.34
N ALA A 126 -1.96 8.22 7.56
CA ALA A 126 -1.59 8.92 8.79
C ALA A 126 -0.86 8.01 9.78
N ASP A 127 0.16 8.55 10.44
CA ASP A 127 0.79 7.88 11.58
C ASP A 127 -0.09 8.03 12.82
N MET A 128 -0.75 6.95 13.21
CA MET A 128 -1.67 6.98 14.35
C MET A 128 -0.99 6.75 15.70
N ARG A 129 0.29 6.36 15.73
CA ARG A 129 0.98 5.89 16.97
C ARG A 129 0.99 6.95 18.07
N LEU A 130 1.28 8.20 17.71
CA LEU A 130 1.32 9.33 18.65
C LEU A 130 -0.04 9.66 19.27
N VAL A 131 -1.13 9.14 18.70
CA VAL A 131 -2.50 9.36 19.16
C VAL A 131 -3.06 8.09 19.83
N ALA A 132 -2.90 6.94 19.19
CA ALA A 132 -3.45 5.66 19.62
C ALA A 132 -2.79 5.16 20.91
N ARG A 133 -1.45 5.22 21.02
CA ARG A 133 -0.75 4.71 22.21
C ARG A 133 -1.10 5.50 23.48
N PRO A 134 -1.10 6.84 23.49
CA PRO A 134 -1.55 7.59 24.67
C PRO A 134 -3.04 7.43 24.97
N LEU A 135 -3.90 7.20 23.98
CA LEU A 135 -5.30 6.83 24.24
C LEU A 135 -5.41 5.47 24.92
N ALA A 136 -4.62 4.48 24.48
CA ALA A 136 -4.58 3.16 25.11
C ALA A 136 -4.09 3.24 26.55
N LEU A 137 -3.04 4.01 26.82
CA LEU A 137 -2.56 4.27 28.18
C LEU A 137 -3.65 4.91 29.05
N ALA A 138 -4.35 5.92 28.52
CA ALA A 138 -5.46 6.54 29.24
C ALA A 138 -6.59 5.53 29.54
N GLY A 139 -6.95 4.69 28.56
CA GLY A 139 -7.94 3.63 28.72
C GLY A 139 -7.55 2.61 29.79
N LEU A 140 -6.28 2.21 29.85
CA LEU A 140 -5.75 1.34 30.90
C LEU A 140 -5.84 1.97 32.29
N GLN A 141 -5.52 3.27 32.40
CA GLN A 141 -5.57 4.00 33.66
C GLN A 141 -7.01 4.23 34.15
N THR A 142 -7.98 4.36 33.25
CA THR A 142 -9.41 4.57 33.59
C THR A 142 -10.24 3.29 33.59
N GLY A 143 -9.68 2.16 33.16
CA GLY A 143 -10.40 0.89 32.97
C GLY A 143 -11.30 0.84 31.72
N GLN A 144 -11.16 1.79 30.80
CA GLN A 144 -11.94 1.87 29.55
C GLN A 144 -11.20 1.17 28.39
N MET A 145 -11.14 -0.16 28.45
CA MET A 145 -10.35 -0.98 27.51
C MET A 145 -10.96 -1.10 26.10
N ASP A 146 -12.26 -0.81 25.96
CA ASP A 146 -12.99 -1.03 24.71
C ASP A 146 -12.70 0.03 23.62
N MET A 147 -12.14 1.20 23.97
CA MET A 147 -12.01 2.32 23.03
C MET A 147 -11.10 2.03 21.82
N ILE A 148 -10.08 1.17 21.98
CA ILE A 148 -9.09 0.82 20.92
C ILE A 148 -8.87 -0.71 20.87
N GLY A 149 -9.82 -1.51 21.35
CA GLY A 149 -9.70 -2.98 21.36
C GLY A 149 -8.41 -3.46 22.02
N ILE A 150 -8.16 -2.99 23.25
CA ILE A 150 -6.92 -3.26 23.97
C ILE A 150 -6.96 -4.69 24.51
N LYS A 151 -5.99 -5.52 24.12
CA LYS A 151 -5.88 -6.92 24.53
C LYS A 151 -4.49 -7.19 25.13
N GLU A 152 -4.45 -7.65 26.38
CA GLU A 152 -3.21 -8.14 26.99
C GLU A 152 -2.77 -9.41 26.24
N VAL A 153 -1.54 -9.41 25.74
CA VAL A 153 -0.97 -10.53 24.97
C VAL A 153 -0.04 -11.35 25.85
N ALA A 154 0.84 -10.67 26.59
CA ALA A 154 1.84 -11.31 27.43
C ALA A 154 2.36 -10.37 28.52
N ARG A 155 2.92 -10.97 29.56
CA ARG A 155 3.70 -10.31 30.60
C ARG A 155 5.18 -10.55 30.33
N LEU A 156 5.98 -9.51 30.50
CA LEU A 156 7.40 -9.46 30.15
C LEU A 156 8.21 -8.99 31.37
N ASN A 157 9.43 -9.50 31.51
CA ASN A 157 10.46 -8.93 32.37
C ASN A 157 11.43 -8.11 31.52
N MET A 158 11.09 -6.89 31.11
CA MET A 158 11.94 -6.16 30.15
C MET A 158 13.05 -5.35 30.81
N ASP A 159 12.86 -4.93 32.06
CA ASP A 159 13.82 -4.07 32.75
C ASP A 159 14.40 -4.66 34.05
N GLY A 160 14.00 -5.89 34.41
CA GLY A 160 14.57 -6.63 35.52
C GLY A 160 14.11 -6.13 36.90
N ASP A 161 13.10 -5.25 36.98
CA ASP A 161 12.66 -4.66 38.24
C ASP A 161 11.74 -5.57 39.09
N GLY A 162 11.41 -6.75 38.57
CA GLY A 162 10.59 -7.76 39.22
C GLY A 162 9.08 -7.51 39.12
N PHE A 163 8.65 -6.45 38.43
CA PHE A 163 7.27 -6.22 38.05
C PHE A 163 7.04 -6.65 36.60
N ALA A 164 5.83 -7.09 36.30
CA ALA A 164 5.49 -7.52 34.95
C ALA A 164 5.21 -6.30 34.08
N ASP A 165 6.11 -6.00 33.14
CA ASP A 165 5.77 -5.22 31.97
C ASP A 165 4.75 -5.98 31.13
N ILE A 166 3.96 -5.29 30.32
CA ILE A 166 2.86 -5.91 29.59
C ILE A 166 2.94 -5.54 28.12
N LEU A 167 2.89 -6.56 27.27
CA LEU A 167 2.66 -6.38 25.84
C LEU A 167 1.17 -6.38 25.56
N TYR A 168 0.67 -5.26 25.03
CA TYR A 168 -0.70 -5.12 24.57
C TYR A 168 -0.77 -5.14 23.05
N GLN A 169 -1.78 -5.80 22.51
CA GLN A 169 -2.25 -5.60 21.15
C GLN A 169 -3.30 -4.48 21.18
N LEU A 170 -3.08 -3.46 20.34
CA LEU A 170 -4.06 -2.41 20.08
C LEU A 170 -4.66 -2.68 18.71
N ARG A 171 -5.98 -2.86 18.64
CA ARG A 171 -6.65 -3.22 17.39
C ARG A 171 -7.97 -2.47 17.24
N TYR A 172 -8.13 -1.78 16.11
CA TYR A 172 -9.40 -1.17 15.75
C TYR A 172 -9.87 -1.62 14.35
N PRO A 173 -11.13 -2.03 14.16
CA PRO A 173 -12.10 -2.36 15.21
C PRO A 173 -11.57 -3.45 16.16
N ALA A 174 -12.17 -3.64 17.33
CA ALA A 174 -11.73 -4.70 18.25
C ALA A 174 -12.08 -6.11 17.72
N ASP A 175 -13.15 -6.22 16.93
CA ASP A 175 -13.65 -7.48 16.37
C ASP A 175 -12.68 -8.08 15.35
N GLU A 176 -12.05 -9.21 15.71
CA GLU A 176 -11.09 -9.94 14.87
C GLU A 176 -11.68 -10.39 13.53
N ALA A 177 -13.00 -10.49 13.39
CA ALA A 177 -13.67 -10.84 12.14
C ALA A 177 -13.71 -9.69 11.10
N GLN A 178 -13.54 -8.43 11.55
CA GLN A 178 -13.48 -7.27 10.68
C GLN A 178 -12.03 -6.98 10.26
N PRO A 179 -11.76 -6.49 9.04
CA PRO A 179 -10.43 -6.00 8.70
C PRO A 179 -10.03 -4.85 9.63
N TYR A 180 -8.83 -4.91 10.19
CA TYR A 180 -8.33 -3.83 11.04
C TYR A 180 -8.05 -2.57 10.21
N LEU A 181 -8.37 -1.43 10.80
CA LEU A 181 -7.99 -0.09 10.38
C LEU A 181 -6.74 0.40 11.13
N TYR A 182 -6.49 -0.15 12.32
CA TYR A 182 -5.28 0.06 13.10
C TYR A 182 -4.88 -1.22 13.84
N LEU A 183 -3.61 -1.56 13.82
CA LEU A 183 -3.01 -2.67 14.54
C LEU A 183 -1.61 -2.29 15.02
N ASP A 184 -1.33 -2.49 16.30
CA ASP A 184 -0.06 -2.16 16.95
C ASP A 184 0.21 -3.10 18.12
N TYR A 185 1.49 -3.35 18.39
CA TYR A 185 1.95 -4.10 19.55
C TYR A 185 2.77 -3.18 20.43
N VAL A 186 2.24 -2.88 21.61
CA VAL A 186 2.72 -1.80 22.46
C VAL A 186 3.12 -2.36 23.80
N ILE A 187 4.36 -2.09 24.19
CA ILE A 187 4.89 -2.45 25.49
C ILE A 187 4.55 -1.33 26.46
N ILE A 188 3.94 -1.68 27.59
CA ILE A 188 3.55 -0.75 28.66
C ILE A 188 4.21 -1.20 29.95
N LYS A 189 4.91 -0.27 30.61
CA LYS A 189 5.52 -0.52 31.91
C LYS A 189 4.49 -0.43 33.02
N GLN A 190 4.56 -1.36 33.96
CA GLN A 190 3.83 -1.30 35.21
C GLN A 190 4.79 -1.10 36.38
N ASP A 191 4.59 -0.07 37.20
CA ASP A 191 5.41 0.14 38.40
C ASP A 191 4.92 -0.70 39.61
N ALA A 192 5.67 -0.65 40.71
CA ALA A 192 5.33 -1.33 41.97
C ALA A 192 3.95 -0.98 42.55
N ASN A 193 3.40 0.17 42.18
CA ASN A 193 2.09 0.65 42.60
C ASN A 193 0.98 0.30 41.59
N GLY A 194 1.31 -0.48 40.55
CA GLY A 194 0.40 -0.86 39.48
C GLY A 194 0.15 0.25 38.45
N ARG A 195 0.92 1.34 38.46
CA ARG A 195 0.72 2.46 37.53
C ARG A 195 1.36 2.15 36.18
N TYR A 196 0.59 2.41 35.13
CA TYR A 196 1.02 2.24 33.75
C TYR A 196 1.77 3.47 33.22
N SER A 197 2.83 3.23 32.46
CA SER A 197 3.53 4.26 31.70
C SER A 197 3.98 3.75 30.33
N LEU A 198 4.02 4.64 29.34
CA LEU A 198 4.58 4.32 28.02
C LEU A 198 6.10 4.58 28.06
N PRO A 199 6.95 3.61 27.68
CA PRO A 199 8.35 3.89 27.43
C PRO A 199 8.50 4.85 26.25
N ASN A 200 9.68 5.48 26.16
CA ASN A 200 10.06 6.16 24.94
C ASN A 200 10.17 5.12 23.82
N MET A 201 9.32 5.27 22.81
CA MET A 201 9.29 4.41 21.62
C MET A 201 9.78 5.25 20.44
N PRO A 202 10.97 4.93 19.88
CA PRO A 202 11.48 5.63 18.72
C PRO A 202 10.57 5.43 17.50
N HIS A 203 10.77 6.27 16.47
CA HIS A 203 9.93 6.30 15.27
C HIS A 203 9.95 5.00 14.45
N ASP A 204 10.89 4.11 14.73
CA ASP A 204 11.05 2.77 14.18
C ASP A 204 10.27 1.68 14.96
N VAL A 205 9.41 2.04 15.92
CA VAL A 205 8.43 1.11 16.50
C VAL A 205 7.14 1.17 15.69
N PHE A 206 6.95 0.22 14.76
CA PHE A 206 5.93 0.28 13.71
C PHE A 206 4.51 -0.08 14.18
N ALA A 207 3.52 0.43 13.44
CA ALA A 207 2.11 0.05 13.50
C ALA A 207 1.59 -0.12 12.07
N ALA A 208 0.52 -0.90 11.89
CA ALA A 208 -0.12 -1.12 10.61
C ALA A 208 -1.54 -0.55 10.59
N PRO A 209 -2.02 -0.06 9.44
CA PRO A 209 -1.28 0.25 8.22
C PRO A 209 -0.60 1.62 8.34
N TYR A 210 0.66 1.74 7.96
CA TYR A 210 1.32 3.05 7.84
C TYR A 210 2.53 2.96 6.91
N GLN A 211 2.66 3.94 6.00
CA GLN A 211 3.66 3.92 4.94
C GLN A 211 3.59 2.60 4.15
N ASP A 212 4.67 1.85 4.18
CA ASP A 212 4.88 0.57 3.52
C ASP A 212 4.65 -0.62 4.45
N VAL A 213 4.24 -0.41 5.70
CA VAL A 213 3.84 -1.46 6.62
C VAL A 213 2.35 -1.74 6.45
N LEU A 214 2.03 -2.89 5.87
CA LEU A 214 0.68 -3.36 5.61
C LEU A 214 0.09 -4.09 6.80
N GLY A 215 0.92 -4.79 7.58
CA GLY A 215 0.53 -5.60 8.74
C GLY A 215 1.63 -5.72 9.79
N VAL A 216 1.22 -6.03 11.02
CA VAL A 216 2.13 -6.33 12.14
C VAL A 216 1.66 -7.57 12.88
N ASP A 217 2.56 -8.51 13.15
CA ASP A 217 2.25 -9.74 13.89
C ASP A 217 3.28 -9.98 14.99
N LEU A 218 2.84 -10.47 16.15
CA LEU A 218 3.75 -10.98 17.17
C LEU A 218 4.22 -12.38 16.78
N LEU A 219 5.54 -12.55 16.58
CA LEU A 219 6.13 -13.84 16.27
C LEU A 219 6.48 -14.62 17.54
N ALA A 220 7.14 -13.96 18.49
CA ALA A 220 7.70 -14.64 19.65
C ALA A 220 8.00 -13.66 20.80
N ILE A 221 8.12 -14.21 22.01
CA ILE A 221 8.44 -13.49 23.25
C ILE A 221 9.39 -14.35 24.09
N GLY A 222 10.40 -13.72 24.67
CA GLY A 222 11.28 -14.33 25.67
C GLY A 222 12.67 -13.70 25.69
N ASP A 223 13.56 -14.25 26.52
CA ASP A 223 14.96 -13.86 26.62
C ASP A 223 15.78 -14.40 25.41
N TYR A 224 15.77 -13.61 24.33
CA TYR A 224 16.49 -13.94 23.10
C TYR A 224 17.93 -13.44 23.11
N THR A 225 18.29 -12.56 24.05
CA THR A 225 19.68 -12.07 24.21
C THR A 225 20.48 -12.89 25.23
N GLY A 226 19.82 -13.67 26.07
CA GLY A 226 20.40 -14.47 27.15
C GLY A 226 20.81 -13.65 28.37
N ASP A 227 20.29 -12.43 28.52
CA ASP A 227 20.65 -11.51 29.61
C ASP A 227 19.63 -11.46 30.75
N GLY A 228 18.60 -12.33 30.69
CA GLY A 228 17.53 -12.43 31.67
C GLY A 228 16.40 -11.43 31.49
N LEU A 229 16.43 -10.61 30.43
CA LEU A 229 15.36 -9.69 30.06
C LEU A 229 14.59 -10.24 28.85
N ASP A 230 13.28 -10.04 28.83
CA ASP A 230 12.45 -10.48 27.72
C ASP A 230 12.46 -9.48 26.57
N GLU A 231 12.45 -10.02 25.35
CA GLU A 231 12.24 -9.29 24.10
C GLU A 231 10.94 -9.71 23.41
N ALA A 232 10.37 -8.80 22.63
CA ALA A 232 9.23 -9.07 21.76
C ALA A 232 9.69 -9.03 20.29
N ILE A 233 9.49 -10.14 19.57
CA ILE A 233 9.82 -10.24 18.15
C ILE A 233 8.55 -9.99 17.33
N ILE A 234 8.58 -8.92 16.54
CA ILE A 234 7.47 -8.46 15.71
C ILE A 234 7.81 -8.65 14.24
N ARG A 235 6.89 -9.22 13.48
CA ARG A 235 6.89 -9.24 12.01
C ARG A 235 6.19 -8.00 11.49
N LEU A 236 6.77 -7.40 10.46
CA LEU A 236 6.18 -6.31 9.68
C LEU A 236 5.98 -6.80 8.25
N ASP A 237 4.72 -6.95 7.86
CA ASP A 237 4.33 -7.23 6.48
C ASP A 237 4.48 -5.97 5.65
N ARG A 238 5.28 -6.03 4.59
CA ARG A 238 5.53 -4.92 3.65
C ARG A 238 5.00 -5.20 2.24
N GLY A 239 4.25 -6.29 2.05
CA GLY A 239 3.65 -6.70 0.79
C GLY A 239 4.64 -7.25 -0.25
N GLY A 240 5.89 -7.52 0.15
CA GLY A 240 6.94 -8.04 -0.72
C GLY A 240 7.30 -9.50 -0.41
N ALA A 241 8.33 -10.00 -1.09
CA ALA A 241 8.86 -11.35 -0.87
C ALA A 241 9.47 -11.56 0.52
N ASN A 242 9.91 -10.47 1.15
CA ASN A 242 10.43 -10.50 2.50
C ASN A 242 9.66 -9.52 3.37
N ASP A 243 9.34 -9.98 4.56
CA ASP A 243 8.91 -9.18 5.68
C ASP A 243 10.13 -8.67 6.45
N ARG A 244 9.90 -7.68 7.31
CA ARG A 244 10.91 -7.22 8.27
C ARG A 244 10.63 -7.82 9.64
N MET A 245 11.64 -8.41 10.26
CA MET A 245 11.62 -8.77 11.67
C MET A 245 12.20 -7.61 12.47
N VAL A 246 11.54 -7.28 13.56
CA VAL A 246 11.98 -6.29 14.53
C VAL A 246 12.03 -6.94 15.89
N ILE A 247 13.14 -6.76 16.61
CA ILE A 247 13.38 -7.40 17.90
C ILE A 247 13.38 -6.29 18.94
N TYR A 248 12.23 -6.04 19.56
CA TYR A 248 12.08 -4.98 20.55
C TYR A 248 12.58 -5.45 21.91
N GLY A 249 13.59 -4.76 22.43
CA GLY A 249 14.06 -4.91 23.80
C GLY A 249 14.18 -3.57 24.51
N TRP A 250 14.09 -3.58 25.84
CA TRP A 250 14.24 -2.37 26.65
C TRP A 250 15.69 -2.18 27.05
N ARG A 251 16.33 -1.11 26.57
CA ARG A 251 17.69 -0.74 27.03
C ARG A 251 17.75 0.78 27.21
N ASN A 252 18.46 1.23 28.25
CA ASN A 252 18.66 2.67 28.52
C ASN A 252 17.36 3.50 28.58
N ARG A 253 16.28 2.95 29.15
CA ARG A 253 14.96 3.59 29.30
C ARG A 253 14.20 3.83 27.98
N ALA A 254 14.52 3.10 26.93
CA ALA A 254 13.80 3.12 25.67
C ALA A 254 13.60 1.70 25.13
N ILE A 255 12.56 1.51 24.33
CA ILE A 255 12.44 0.34 23.48
C ILE A 255 13.30 0.56 22.25
N ILE A 256 14.15 -0.40 21.91
CA ILE A 256 15.00 -0.32 20.72
C ILE A 256 14.91 -1.61 19.91
N ASP A 257 15.08 -1.49 18.58
CA ASP A 257 15.28 -2.64 17.70
C ASP A 257 16.71 -3.18 17.88
N PHE A 258 16.82 -4.46 18.22
CA PHE A 258 18.08 -5.16 18.38
C PHE A 258 18.65 -5.72 17.07
N ALA A 259 17.96 -5.58 15.94
CA ALA A 259 18.59 -5.79 14.64
C ALA A 259 19.69 -4.74 14.41
N LEU A 260 20.76 -5.12 13.70
CA LEU A 260 21.85 -4.19 13.36
C LEU A 260 21.29 -2.96 12.60
N PRO A 261 21.51 -1.72 13.06
CA PRO A 261 20.84 -0.53 12.48
C PRO A 261 21.09 -0.31 10.98
N THR A 262 22.26 -0.73 10.49
CA THR A 262 22.64 -0.59 9.08
C THR A 262 22.05 -1.68 8.18
N THR A 263 21.54 -2.77 8.77
CA THR A 263 21.11 -3.96 8.04
C THR A 263 19.82 -4.50 8.68
N PRO A 264 18.64 -4.13 8.16
CA PRO A 264 17.38 -4.65 8.70
C PRO A 264 17.31 -6.17 8.55
N LEU A 265 16.68 -6.83 9.51
CA LEU A 265 16.44 -8.26 9.48
C LEU A 265 15.26 -8.56 8.55
N GLU A 266 15.56 -8.94 7.31
CA GLU A 266 14.57 -9.32 6.31
C GLU A 266 14.43 -10.84 6.20
N PHE A 267 13.21 -11.33 6.04
CA PHE A 267 12.94 -12.76 5.89
C PHE A 267 11.70 -13.04 5.05
N GLY A 268 11.73 -14.10 4.25
CA GLY A 268 10.54 -14.73 3.68
C GLY A 268 9.92 -15.73 4.67
N ASP A 269 10.76 -16.57 5.29
CA ASP A 269 10.33 -17.51 6.33
C ASP A 269 11.25 -17.53 7.54
N VAL A 270 10.66 -17.81 8.71
CA VAL A 270 11.40 -18.08 9.94
C VAL A 270 11.69 -19.58 10.03
N VAL A 271 12.97 -19.94 10.14
CA VAL A 271 13.40 -21.33 10.31
C VAL A 271 13.48 -21.69 11.79
N SER A 272 14.07 -20.82 12.61
CA SER A 272 14.12 -20.99 14.06
C SER A 272 14.36 -19.66 14.77
N ILE A 273 13.76 -19.51 15.95
CA ILE A 273 14.04 -18.41 16.88
C ILE A 273 14.53 -19.05 18.17
N ALA A 274 15.81 -18.91 18.48
CA ALA A 274 16.43 -19.42 19.69
C ALA A 274 17.19 -18.29 20.40
N SER A 275 17.43 -18.46 21.71
CA SER A 275 18.24 -17.50 22.45
C SER A 275 19.65 -17.40 21.85
N GLY A 276 20.07 -16.17 21.56
CA GLY A 276 21.31 -15.80 20.92
C GLY A 276 21.38 -16.09 19.41
N ASN A 277 20.40 -16.76 18.81
CA ASN A 277 20.45 -17.17 17.40
C ASN A 277 19.06 -17.23 16.74
N ILE A 278 18.86 -16.39 15.74
CA ILE A 278 17.66 -16.37 14.90
C ILE A 278 18.06 -16.83 13.49
N ARG A 279 17.36 -17.80 12.93
CA ARG A 279 17.62 -18.31 11.59
C ARG A 279 16.41 -18.07 10.70
N VAL A 280 16.67 -17.46 9.55
CA VAL A 280 15.65 -17.13 8.56
C VAL A 280 16.06 -17.56 7.17
N ASN A 281 15.08 -17.72 6.28
CA ASN A 281 15.31 -17.74 4.85
C ASN A 281 14.96 -16.35 4.32
N ARG A 282 15.93 -15.65 3.74
CA ARG A 282 15.71 -14.43 2.97
C ARG A 282 15.47 -14.80 1.52
N TYR A 283 14.48 -14.20 0.90
CA TYR A 283 14.09 -14.45 -0.47
C TYR A 283 14.70 -13.42 -1.42
N GLU A 284 15.38 -13.88 -2.45
CA GLU A 284 15.82 -13.07 -3.58
C GLU A 284 14.85 -13.28 -4.73
N VAL A 285 14.28 -12.19 -5.25
CA VAL A 285 13.22 -12.26 -6.28
C VAL A 285 13.82 -12.65 -7.62
N GLU A 286 13.44 -13.83 -8.12
CA GLU A 286 13.72 -14.26 -9.50
C GLU A 286 12.62 -13.76 -10.44
N SER A 287 11.35 -13.86 -10.00
CA SER A 287 10.21 -13.34 -10.75
C SER A 287 9.05 -12.97 -9.82
N ASP A 288 8.83 -11.67 -9.64
CA ASP A 288 7.73 -11.14 -8.82
C ASP A 288 6.35 -11.56 -9.38
N ARG A 289 6.20 -11.55 -10.71
CA ARG A 289 4.96 -11.99 -11.39
C ARG A 289 4.52 -13.39 -10.96
N TRP A 290 5.45 -14.33 -10.91
CA TRP A 290 5.17 -15.71 -10.58
C TRP A 290 5.35 -16.01 -9.09
N GLY A 291 5.83 -15.06 -8.29
CA GLY A 291 6.22 -15.30 -6.90
C GLY A 291 7.36 -16.31 -6.78
N CYS A 292 8.30 -16.31 -7.74
CA CYS A 292 9.47 -17.17 -7.69
C CYS A 292 10.63 -16.49 -6.95
N TYR A 293 11.18 -17.21 -5.97
CA TYR A 293 12.23 -16.74 -5.10
C TYR A 293 13.38 -17.75 -5.01
N ARG A 294 14.59 -17.23 -4.80
CA ARG A 294 15.72 -18.01 -4.26
C ARG A 294 15.78 -17.79 -2.75
N ALA A 295 15.74 -18.86 -1.99
CA ALA A 295 15.94 -18.81 -0.57
C ALA A 295 17.45 -18.81 -0.25
N ARG A 296 17.85 -17.80 0.51
CA ARG A 296 19.17 -17.69 1.11
C ARG A 296 19.01 -17.80 2.62
N ARG A 297 19.64 -18.80 3.22
CA ARG A 297 19.63 -18.95 4.68
C ARG A 297 20.56 -17.92 5.32
N VAL A 298 20.04 -17.18 6.28
CA VAL A 298 20.78 -16.18 7.05
C VAL A 298 20.61 -16.48 8.52
N ASP A 299 21.73 -16.66 9.21
CA ASP A 299 21.76 -16.77 10.67
C ASP A 299 22.00 -15.36 11.24
N TRP A 300 21.25 -14.99 12.26
CA TRP A 300 21.37 -13.73 12.97
C TRP A 300 21.81 -14.05 14.39
N VAL A 301 23.04 -13.68 14.72
CA VAL A 301 23.65 -14.04 16.01
C VAL A 301 23.77 -12.80 16.88
N TRP A 302 23.33 -12.93 18.12
CA TRP A 302 23.48 -11.90 19.13
C TRP A 302 24.96 -11.70 19.47
N SER A 303 25.48 -10.51 19.17
CA SER A 303 26.86 -10.15 19.50
C SER A 303 27.01 -8.64 19.57
N THR A 304 27.79 -8.13 20.53
CA THR A 304 28.02 -6.68 20.70
C THR A 304 26.71 -5.86 20.73
N ASN A 305 25.73 -6.34 21.50
CA ASN A 305 24.42 -5.71 21.73
C ASN A 305 23.48 -5.62 20.51
N PHE A 306 23.75 -6.36 19.43
CA PHE A 306 22.85 -6.46 18.28
C PHE A 306 22.83 -7.88 17.71
N PHE A 307 21.70 -8.26 17.10
CA PHE A 307 21.65 -9.38 16.18
C PHE A 307 22.32 -8.98 14.87
N ARG A 308 23.34 -9.73 14.48
CA ARG A 308 24.13 -9.48 13.26
C ARG A 308 23.99 -10.64 12.29
N PRO A 309 23.87 -10.36 10.98
CA PRO A 309 23.80 -11.42 10.00
C PRO A 309 25.16 -12.11 9.88
N ILE A 310 25.14 -13.43 9.97
CA ILE A 310 26.20 -14.35 9.59
C ILE A 310 25.64 -15.15 8.42
N GLU A 311 26.08 -14.79 7.22
CA GLU A 311 25.66 -15.49 6.03
C GLU A 311 26.38 -16.84 5.96
N ALA A 312 25.61 -17.93 5.97
CA ALA A 312 26.16 -19.22 5.58
C ALA A 312 26.65 -19.12 4.12
N GLY A 313 27.81 -19.70 3.81
CA GLY A 313 28.42 -19.62 2.48
C GLY A 313 27.44 -19.98 1.34
N ASN A 314 27.64 -19.37 0.17
CA ASN A 314 26.86 -19.37 -1.10
C ASN A 314 25.89 -20.54 -1.41
N THR A 315 24.94 -20.88 -0.54
CA THR A 315 23.84 -21.80 -0.86
C THR A 315 22.55 -21.02 -0.97
N THR A 316 22.37 -20.32 -2.09
CA THR A 316 21.05 -19.90 -2.54
C THR A 316 20.38 -21.11 -3.19
N LEU A 317 19.23 -21.54 -2.66
CA LEU A 317 18.44 -22.62 -3.26
C LEU A 317 17.20 -22.00 -3.89
N LEU A 318 16.92 -22.34 -5.16
CA LEU A 318 15.65 -22.00 -5.77
C LEU A 318 14.54 -22.68 -4.95
N VAL A 319 13.54 -21.93 -4.52
CA VAL A 319 12.42 -22.51 -3.76
C VAL A 319 11.57 -23.31 -4.74
N ASP A 320 11.34 -24.59 -4.43
CA ASP A 320 10.53 -25.47 -5.28
C ASP A 320 9.03 -25.15 -5.13
N THR A 321 8.61 -24.11 -5.85
CA THR A 321 7.24 -23.59 -5.90
C THR A 321 6.71 -23.67 -7.32
N ILE A 322 5.38 -23.68 -7.48
CA ILE A 322 4.75 -23.58 -8.80
C ILE A 322 5.24 -22.32 -9.52
N GLY A 323 5.39 -21.21 -8.78
CA GLY A 323 5.93 -19.96 -9.29
C GLY A 323 7.30 -20.11 -9.97
N CYS A 324 8.24 -20.83 -9.36
CA CYS A 324 9.55 -21.04 -9.96
C CYS A 324 9.55 -21.98 -11.16
N GLN A 325 8.66 -22.98 -11.16
CA GLN A 325 8.47 -23.83 -12.34
C GLN A 325 7.88 -23.03 -13.51
N MET A 326 7.02 -22.04 -13.23
CA MET A 326 6.50 -21.13 -14.26
C MET A 326 7.56 -20.23 -14.89
N VAL A 327 8.59 -19.86 -14.13
CA VAL A 327 9.75 -19.14 -14.68
C VAL A 327 10.53 -20.03 -15.65
N ALA A 328 10.71 -21.31 -15.31
CA ALA A 328 11.47 -22.25 -16.12
C ALA A 328 10.86 -22.53 -17.50
N ILE A 329 9.54 -22.33 -17.67
CA ILE A 329 8.83 -22.54 -18.95
C ILE A 329 8.61 -21.25 -19.76
N GLN A 330 9.19 -20.12 -19.35
CA GLN A 330 9.12 -18.88 -20.12
C GLN A 330 9.90 -18.98 -21.46
N PRO A 331 9.46 -18.29 -22.52
CA PRO A 331 8.27 -17.45 -22.62
C PRO A 331 6.97 -18.27 -22.74
N LEU A 332 6.02 -18.05 -21.84
CA LEU A 332 4.76 -18.80 -21.81
C LEU A 332 3.83 -18.41 -22.97
N TYR A 333 3.64 -17.10 -23.19
CA TYR A 333 2.72 -16.60 -24.22
C TYR A 333 3.37 -16.49 -25.60
N GLY A 334 4.68 -16.73 -25.68
CA GLY A 334 5.41 -16.90 -26.95
C GLY A 334 5.12 -18.23 -27.64
N GLN A 335 4.56 -19.21 -26.92
CA GLN A 335 4.22 -20.54 -27.43
C GLN A 335 2.77 -20.60 -27.92
N SER A 336 2.42 -21.63 -28.70
CA SER A 336 1.02 -21.92 -29.02
C SER A 336 0.24 -22.20 -27.72
N PRO A 337 -1.06 -21.85 -27.63
CA PRO A 337 -1.81 -21.95 -26.38
C PRO A 337 -1.90 -23.40 -25.91
N ALA A 338 -2.06 -24.35 -26.84
CA ALA A 338 -2.09 -25.77 -26.54
C ALA A 338 -0.78 -26.28 -25.90
N ASN A 339 0.38 -25.86 -26.43
CA ASN A 339 1.67 -26.27 -25.87
C ASN A 339 1.89 -25.65 -24.47
N ALA A 340 1.55 -24.37 -24.31
CA ALA A 340 1.63 -23.68 -23.03
C ALA A 340 0.71 -24.30 -21.98
N LEU A 341 -0.54 -24.67 -22.35
CA LEU A 341 -1.47 -25.37 -21.47
C LEU A 341 -0.91 -26.71 -21.00
N ASN A 342 -0.36 -27.53 -21.92
CA ASN A 342 0.25 -28.81 -21.57
C ASN A 342 1.44 -28.63 -20.60
N ALA A 343 2.28 -27.62 -20.81
CA ALA A 343 3.40 -27.31 -19.92
C ALA A 343 2.90 -26.92 -18.52
N VAL A 344 1.87 -26.07 -18.44
CA VAL A 344 1.27 -25.64 -17.16
C VAL A 344 0.58 -26.79 -16.43
N GLU A 345 -0.16 -27.65 -17.13
CA GLU A 345 -0.81 -28.83 -16.54
C GLU A 345 0.22 -29.81 -15.97
N ASN A 346 1.35 -30.00 -16.66
CA ASN A 346 2.46 -30.80 -16.14
C ASN A 346 3.04 -30.21 -14.85
N ILE A 347 3.13 -28.88 -14.72
CA ILE A 347 3.57 -28.24 -13.47
C ILE A 347 2.56 -28.51 -12.34
N LEU A 348 1.27 -28.23 -12.60
CA LEU A 348 0.19 -28.37 -11.63
C LEU A 348 0.00 -29.81 -11.13
N ASN A 349 0.28 -30.81 -11.98
CA ASN A 349 0.16 -32.23 -11.62
C ASN A 349 1.36 -32.75 -10.79
N ASN A 350 2.51 -32.09 -10.88
CA ASN A 350 3.77 -32.58 -10.29
C ASN A 350 4.23 -31.77 -9.05
N HIS A 351 3.57 -30.67 -8.71
CA HIS A 351 3.94 -29.81 -7.58
C HIS A 351 2.75 -29.54 -6.66
N ALA A 352 3.04 -29.40 -5.36
CA ALA A 352 2.03 -29.01 -4.38
C ALA A 352 1.58 -27.56 -4.61
N SER A 353 0.30 -27.27 -4.36
CA SER A 353 -0.22 -25.91 -4.44
C SER A 353 0.40 -25.02 -3.37
N ASP A 354 1.00 -23.90 -3.79
CA ASP A 354 1.48 -22.85 -2.89
C ASP A 354 0.59 -21.59 -2.96
N ALA A 355 0.56 -20.79 -1.89
CA ALA A 355 -0.41 -19.70 -1.74
C ALA A 355 -0.23 -18.55 -2.73
N THR A 356 0.96 -18.42 -3.35
CA THR A 356 1.31 -17.29 -4.22
C THR A 356 1.27 -17.69 -5.70
N GLY A 357 1.96 -18.76 -6.05
CA GLY A 357 2.12 -19.28 -7.40
C GLY A 357 0.87 -19.99 -7.92
N TYR A 358 0.17 -20.76 -7.10
CA TYR A 358 -1.02 -21.50 -7.57
C TYR A 358 -2.11 -20.57 -8.13
N PRO A 359 -2.57 -19.51 -7.41
CA PRO A 359 -3.55 -18.58 -7.96
C PRO A 359 -3.10 -17.91 -9.26
N GLN A 360 -1.83 -17.50 -9.35
CA GLN A 360 -1.28 -16.89 -10.58
C GLN A 360 -1.33 -17.86 -11.76
N VAL A 361 -0.97 -19.13 -11.53
CA VAL A 361 -1.03 -20.15 -12.58
C VAL A 361 -2.46 -20.42 -13.02
N VAL A 362 -3.42 -20.43 -12.10
CA VAL A 362 -4.84 -20.60 -12.46
C VAL A 362 -5.33 -19.48 -13.37
N ILE A 363 -4.93 -18.23 -13.12
CA ILE A 363 -5.22 -17.08 -14.01
C ILE A 363 -4.51 -17.24 -15.36
N ALA A 364 -3.23 -17.64 -15.36
CA ALA A 364 -2.49 -17.88 -16.60
C ALA A 364 -3.14 -18.97 -17.47
N THR A 365 -3.57 -20.08 -16.85
CA THR A 365 -4.31 -21.15 -17.52
C THR A 365 -5.62 -20.63 -18.11
N ALA A 366 -6.38 -19.83 -17.37
CA ALA A 366 -7.62 -19.25 -17.88
C ALA A 366 -7.35 -18.35 -19.11
N MET A 367 -6.29 -17.53 -19.05
CA MET A 367 -5.86 -16.70 -20.19
C MET A 367 -5.49 -17.56 -21.41
N LEU A 368 -4.73 -18.63 -21.21
CA LEU A 368 -4.34 -19.55 -22.28
C LEU A 368 -5.54 -20.33 -22.85
N GLN A 369 -6.50 -20.74 -22.03
CA GLN A 369 -7.74 -21.37 -22.47
C GLN A 369 -8.53 -20.42 -23.37
N TRP A 370 -8.66 -19.15 -22.98
CA TRP A 370 -9.34 -18.15 -23.80
C TRP A 370 -8.60 -17.88 -25.12
N LEU A 371 -7.26 -17.77 -25.09
CA LEU A 371 -6.44 -17.67 -26.30
C LEU A 371 -6.57 -18.91 -27.22
N ASN A 372 -6.91 -20.07 -26.66
CA ASN A 372 -7.19 -21.30 -27.41
C ASN A 372 -8.65 -21.42 -27.89
N GLY A 373 -9.47 -20.38 -27.68
CA GLY A 373 -10.90 -20.37 -28.04
C GLY A 373 -11.86 -20.95 -26.99
N ASP A 374 -11.36 -21.50 -25.88
CA ASP A 374 -12.17 -22.03 -24.79
C ASP A 374 -12.47 -20.96 -23.72
N ARG A 375 -13.31 -19.99 -24.09
CA ARG A 375 -13.73 -18.92 -23.18
C ARG A 375 -14.60 -19.44 -22.01
N ALA A 376 -15.38 -20.50 -22.23
CA ALA A 376 -16.22 -21.08 -21.20
C ALA A 376 -15.36 -21.73 -20.10
N GLY A 377 -14.34 -22.51 -20.49
CA GLY A 377 -13.36 -23.08 -19.56
C GLY A 377 -12.58 -22.02 -18.79
N ALA A 378 -12.14 -20.96 -19.48
CA ALA A 378 -11.48 -19.82 -18.84
C ALA A 378 -12.36 -19.16 -17.75
N SER A 379 -13.65 -18.94 -18.05
CA SER A 379 -14.61 -18.34 -17.12
C SER A 379 -14.82 -19.22 -15.88
N LEU A 380 -15.03 -20.52 -16.09
CA LEU A 380 -15.23 -21.48 -15.00
C LEU A 380 -14.02 -21.56 -14.08
N ARG A 381 -12.81 -21.48 -14.63
CA ARG A 381 -11.57 -21.51 -13.86
C ARG A 381 -11.42 -20.29 -12.95
N ILE A 382 -11.76 -19.10 -13.44
CA ILE A 382 -11.74 -17.86 -12.64
C ILE A 382 -12.81 -17.88 -11.54
N ILE A 383 -14.01 -18.37 -11.83
CA ILE A 383 -15.07 -18.56 -10.81
C ILE A 383 -14.60 -19.53 -9.73
N GLY A 384 -13.94 -20.63 -10.11
CA GLY A 384 -13.35 -21.59 -9.19
C GLY A 384 -12.31 -20.94 -8.27
N LEU A 385 -11.42 -20.11 -8.83
CA LEU A 385 -10.42 -19.38 -8.06
C LEU A 385 -11.08 -18.39 -7.07
N LYS A 386 -12.04 -17.59 -7.53
CA LYS A 386 -12.75 -16.58 -6.72
C LYS A 386 -13.41 -17.15 -5.46
N ASN A 387 -13.84 -18.41 -5.51
CA ASN A 387 -14.47 -19.09 -4.37
C ASN A 387 -13.47 -19.58 -3.30
N GLN A 388 -12.17 -19.46 -3.54
CA GLN A 388 -11.15 -19.77 -2.54
C GLN A 388 -11.16 -18.73 -1.41
N ARG A 389 -10.91 -19.20 -0.18
CA ARG A 389 -10.75 -18.32 0.98
C ARG A 389 -9.34 -17.73 0.99
N ASN A 390 -9.20 -16.52 1.53
CA ASN A 390 -7.90 -15.87 1.78
C ASN A 390 -7.06 -15.55 0.53
N LEU A 391 -7.69 -15.20 -0.60
CA LEU A 391 -6.97 -14.67 -1.75
C LEU A 391 -6.35 -13.31 -1.44
N SER A 392 -5.12 -13.07 -1.88
CA SER A 392 -4.47 -11.76 -1.77
C SER A 392 -5.22 -10.70 -2.59
N LEU A 393 -5.13 -9.43 -2.19
CA LEU A 393 -5.75 -8.31 -2.91
C LEU A 393 -5.28 -8.23 -4.37
N HIS A 394 -4.02 -8.58 -4.62
CA HIS A 394 -3.44 -8.66 -5.98
C HIS A 394 -4.19 -9.64 -6.87
N ILE A 395 -4.44 -10.86 -6.38
CA ILE A 395 -5.19 -11.89 -7.12
C ILE A 395 -6.65 -11.48 -7.31
N GLN A 396 -7.29 -10.92 -6.29
CA GLN A 396 -8.67 -10.43 -6.39
C GLN A 396 -8.84 -9.34 -7.46
N ARG A 397 -7.85 -8.45 -7.59
CA ARG A 397 -7.83 -7.43 -8.65
C ARG A 397 -7.75 -8.07 -10.03
N GLN A 398 -6.87 -9.05 -10.23
CA GLN A 398 -6.74 -9.73 -11.52
C GLN A 398 -8.01 -10.51 -11.90
N ILE A 399 -8.65 -11.19 -10.94
CA ILE A 399 -9.96 -11.83 -11.12
C ILE A 399 -10.98 -10.80 -11.61
N SER A 400 -11.03 -9.63 -10.95
CA SER A 400 -11.99 -8.57 -11.28
C SER A 400 -11.75 -8.00 -12.69
N ILE A 401 -10.49 -7.83 -13.11
CA ILE A 401 -10.12 -7.47 -14.49
C ILE A 401 -10.65 -8.52 -15.47
N PHE A 402 -10.37 -9.80 -15.19
CA PHE A 402 -10.78 -10.89 -16.06
C PHE A 402 -12.31 -10.97 -16.20
N GLU A 403 -13.06 -10.89 -15.10
CA GLU A 403 -14.53 -10.89 -15.09
C GLU A 403 -15.11 -9.69 -15.85
N ALA A 404 -14.58 -8.48 -15.64
CA ALA A 404 -15.06 -7.27 -16.31
C ALA A 404 -14.89 -7.36 -17.82
N PHE A 405 -13.73 -7.83 -18.29
CA PHE A 405 -13.45 -7.94 -19.73
C PHE A 405 -14.20 -9.10 -20.39
N ILE A 406 -14.40 -10.21 -19.68
CA ILE A 406 -15.32 -11.25 -20.14
C ILE A 406 -16.73 -10.70 -20.29
N ALA A 407 -17.25 -9.96 -19.32
CA ALA A 407 -18.61 -9.41 -19.41
C ALA A 407 -18.78 -8.43 -20.59
N GLN A 408 -17.71 -7.71 -20.95
CA GLN A 408 -17.68 -6.77 -22.07
C GLN A 408 -17.45 -7.42 -23.44
N ASN A 409 -17.27 -8.75 -23.50
CA ASN A 409 -16.90 -9.43 -24.75
C ASN A 409 -15.62 -8.88 -25.39
N ALA A 410 -14.67 -8.44 -24.56
CA ALA A 410 -13.39 -7.93 -25.00
C ALA A 410 -12.50 -9.02 -25.60
N SER A 411 -11.48 -8.64 -26.36
CA SER A 411 -10.56 -9.63 -26.93
C SER A 411 -9.57 -10.16 -25.86
N PRO A 412 -9.05 -11.39 -26.03
CA PRO A 412 -8.04 -11.94 -25.12
C PRO A 412 -6.79 -11.04 -25.00
N ILE A 413 -6.41 -10.35 -26.08
CA ILE A 413 -5.26 -9.45 -26.11
C ILE A 413 -5.47 -8.27 -25.17
N GLN A 414 -6.68 -7.68 -25.16
CA GLN A 414 -7.02 -6.56 -24.28
C GLN A 414 -6.94 -6.98 -22.80
N VAL A 415 -7.44 -8.18 -22.48
CA VAL A 415 -7.37 -8.72 -21.11
C VAL A 415 -5.91 -8.95 -20.70
N CYS A 416 -5.10 -9.55 -21.57
CA CYS A 416 -3.68 -9.76 -21.31
C CYS A 416 -2.93 -8.45 -21.08
N ALA A 417 -3.24 -7.39 -21.84
CA ALA A 417 -2.63 -6.08 -21.66
C ALA A 417 -2.98 -5.48 -20.29
N GLU A 418 -4.24 -5.52 -19.87
CA GLU A 418 -4.68 -5.04 -18.56
C GLU A 418 -4.08 -5.85 -17.40
N LEU A 419 -4.01 -7.18 -17.54
CA LEU A 419 -3.30 -8.01 -16.57
C LEU A 419 -1.82 -7.61 -16.50
N THR A 420 -1.14 -7.42 -17.64
CA THR A 420 0.26 -7.00 -17.66
C THR A 420 0.45 -5.63 -16.99
N ALA A 421 -0.47 -4.69 -17.20
CA ALA A 421 -0.44 -3.36 -16.57
C ALA A 421 -0.57 -3.38 -15.05
N ASN A 422 -1.12 -4.47 -14.51
CA ASN A 422 -1.31 -4.69 -13.08
C ASN A 422 -0.37 -5.77 -12.53
N ASN A 423 0.80 -6.02 -13.15
CA ASN A 423 1.74 -7.08 -12.76
C ASN A 423 1.09 -8.47 -12.62
N GLY A 424 0.07 -8.73 -13.43
CA GLY A 424 -0.70 -9.96 -13.42
C GLY A 424 -0.08 -11.10 -14.22
N ALA A 425 -0.78 -12.23 -14.23
CA ALA A 425 -0.38 -13.45 -14.92
C ALA A 425 -0.58 -13.38 -16.44
N CYS A 426 -0.05 -12.33 -17.10
CA CYS A 426 0.11 -12.28 -18.55
C CYS A 426 1.37 -11.48 -18.93
N GLU A 427 1.89 -11.70 -20.15
CA GLU A 427 2.94 -10.87 -20.73
C GLU A 427 2.58 -10.48 -22.16
N ILE A 428 2.01 -9.28 -22.30
CA ILE A 428 1.48 -8.80 -23.57
C ILE A 428 2.52 -8.76 -24.70
N ASP A 429 3.78 -8.42 -24.41
CA ASP A 429 4.82 -8.38 -25.42
C ASP A 429 5.18 -9.78 -25.96
N GLN A 430 5.13 -10.82 -25.12
CA GLN A 430 5.31 -12.20 -25.60
C GLN A 430 4.16 -12.60 -26.54
N LEU A 431 2.92 -12.25 -26.17
CA LEU A 431 1.74 -12.52 -26.99
C LEU A 431 1.79 -11.77 -28.33
N ILE A 432 2.14 -10.48 -28.33
CA ILE A 432 2.33 -9.69 -29.56
C ILE A 432 3.42 -10.31 -30.43
N GLY A 433 4.57 -10.65 -29.85
CA GLY A 433 5.67 -11.29 -30.57
C GLY A 433 5.24 -12.58 -31.27
N ARG A 434 4.47 -13.42 -30.58
CA ARG A 434 3.87 -14.61 -31.20
C ARG A 434 2.89 -14.25 -32.31
N ILE A 435 1.94 -13.35 -32.08
CA ILE A 435 0.93 -12.97 -33.10
C ILE A 435 1.62 -12.50 -34.38
N LEU A 436 2.67 -11.67 -34.27
CA LEU A 436 3.43 -11.16 -35.40
C LEU A 436 4.31 -12.23 -36.08
N THR A 437 4.75 -13.24 -35.32
CA THR A 437 5.48 -14.41 -35.87
C THR A 437 4.54 -15.34 -36.62
N ASP A 438 3.36 -15.63 -36.06
CA ASP A 438 2.32 -16.48 -36.64
C ASP A 438 1.65 -15.79 -37.85
N ASN A 439 1.62 -14.45 -37.86
CA ASN A 439 1.01 -13.64 -38.92
C ASN A 439 1.99 -12.56 -39.43
N PRO A 440 2.97 -12.92 -40.27
CA PRO A 440 3.92 -11.96 -40.81
C PRO A 440 3.24 -10.81 -41.55
N ILE A 441 3.60 -9.58 -41.22
CA ILE A 441 2.97 -8.39 -41.80
C ILE A 441 3.52 -8.13 -43.21
N SER A 442 2.64 -8.07 -44.20
CA SER A 442 3.00 -7.76 -45.58
C SER A 442 3.48 -6.31 -45.71
N ARG A 443 4.47 -6.11 -46.59
CA ARG A 443 4.90 -4.77 -47.01
C ARG A 443 3.90 -4.12 -47.99
N THR A 444 2.99 -4.89 -48.56
CA THR A 444 1.91 -4.38 -49.39
C THR A 444 0.71 -4.01 -48.52
N GLY A 445 0.21 -2.78 -48.69
CA GLY A 445 -0.90 -2.25 -47.91
C GLY A 445 -0.48 -1.46 -46.66
N SER A 446 -1.49 -1.03 -45.89
CA SER A 446 -1.30 -0.20 -44.69
C SER A 446 -0.86 -1.06 -43.50
N LEU A 447 0.28 -0.70 -42.87
CA LEU A 447 0.75 -1.35 -41.64
C LEU A 447 -0.31 -1.28 -40.54
N ARG A 448 -0.93 -0.11 -40.34
CA ARG A 448 -2.00 0.09 -39.36
C ARG A 448 -3.16 -0.89 -39.57
N THR A 449 -3.64 -1.00 -40.80
CA THR A 449 -4.82 -1.83 -41.12
C THR A 449 -4.53 -3.31 -40.90
N GLN A 450 -3.33 -3.77 -41.24
CA GLN A 450 -2.92 -5.16 -40.99
C GLN A 450 -2.80 -5.46 -39.49
N LEU A 451 -2.24 -4.54 -38.70
CA LEU A 451 -2.15 -4.71 -37.25
C LEU A 451 -3.52 -4.66 -36.56
N GLU A 452 -4.39 -3.74 -36.96
CA GLU A 452 -5.75 -3.64 -36.43
C GLU A 452 -6.58 -4.90 -36.78
N ALA A 453 -6.34 -5.53 -37.94
CA ALA A 453 -6.96 -6.79 -38.32
C ALA A 453 -6.50 -7.98 -37.45
N LEU A 454 -5.34 -7.88 -36.81
CA LEU A 454 -4.83 -8.83 -35.82
C LEU A 454 -5.23 -8.46 -34.39
N GLU A 455 -6.23 -7.57 -34.23
CA GLU A 455 -6.69 -7.04 -32.94
C GLU A 455 -5.59 -6.31 -32.14
N LEU A 456 -4.58 -5.76 -32.83
CA LEU A 456 -3.53 -4.92 -32.25
C LEU A 456 -3.83 -3.44 -32.55
N PRO A 457 -4.63 -2.75 -31.73
CA PRO A 457 -5.03 -1.39 -32.02
C PRO A 457 -3.80 -0.47 -32.00
N VAL A 458 -3.62 0.34 -33.04
CA VAL A 458 -2.43 1.20 -33.17
C VAL A 458 -2.73 2.60 -32.64
N ARG A 459 -1.94 3.07 -31.66
CA ARG A 459 -2.00 4.45 -31.19
C ARG A 459 -1.28 5.38 -32.17
N SER A 460 -0.03 5.08 -32.48
CA SER A 460 0.81 5.89 -33.38
C SER A 460 1.80 5.05 -34.16
N ILE A 461 2.19 5.55 -35.34
CA ILE A 461 3.27 5.00 -36.16
C ILE A 461 4.23 6.14 -36.46
N VAL A 462 5.51 5.94 -36.22
CA VAL A 462 6.58 6.93 -36.45
C VAL A 462 7.68 6.27 -37.27
N THR A 463 8.11 6.91 -38.35
CA THR A 463 9.31 6.47 -39.08
C THR A 463 10.55 6.91 -38.32
N VAL A 464 11.44 5.97 -38.02
CA VAL A 464 12.70 6.23 -37.32
C VAL A 464 13.86 5.85 -38.23
N THR A 465 14.72 6.85 -38.49
CA THR A 465 15.98 6.70 -39.23
C THR A 465 17.13 6.71 -38.24
N GLN A 466 17.96 5.66 -38.24
CA GLN A 466 19.14 5.54 -37.37
C GLN A 466 20.35 5.15 -38.18
N VAL A 467 21.50 5.79 -37.91
CA VAL A 467 22.76 5.48 -38.58
C VAL A 467 23.09 4.00 -38.39
N GLY A 468 23.34 3.29 -39.49
CA GLY A 468 23.67 1.85 -39.48
C GLY A 468 22.48 0.90 -39.40
N ARG A 469 21.23 1.38 -39.43
CA ARG A 469 20.02 0.55 -39.54
C ARG A 469 19.14 1.04 -40.69
N ALA A 470 18.35 0.13 -41.28
CA ALA A 470 17.33 0.52 -42.25
C ALA A 470 16.23 1.36 -41.58
N ASP A 471 15.64 2.29 -42.33
CA ASP A 471 14.47 3.03 -41.88
C ASP A 471 13.37 2.06 -41.47
N ARG A 472 12.78 2.29 -40.30
CA ARG A 472 11.76 1.39 -39.74
C ARG A 472 10.59 2.16 -39.20
N GLN A 473 9.42 1.55 -39.28
CA GLN A 473 8.20 2.09 -38.70
C GLN A 473 8.10 1.60 -37.26
N VAL A 474 8.13 2.53 -36.31
CA VAL A 474 7.95 2.24 -34.89
C VAL A 474 6.49 2.46 -34.54
N VAL A 475 5.86 1.41 -34.05
CA VAL A 475 4.45 1.36 -33.68
C VAL A 475 4.34 1.41 -32.17
N THR A 476 3.45 2.28 -31.69
CA THR A 476 2.96 2.27 -30.32
C THR A 476 1.52 1.75 -30.35
N PHE A 477 1.25 0.66 -29.63
CA PHE A 477 -0.10 0.10 -29.54
C PHE A 477 -0.96 0.90 -28.56
N ASN A 478 -2.27 0.90 -28.79
CA ASN A 478 -3.26 1.41 -27.85
C ASN A 478 -3.65 0.31 -26.85
N LEU A 479 -2.63 -0.23 -26.18
CA LEU A 479 -2.73 -1.30 -25.19
C LEU A 479 -1.83 -0.92 -24.01
N PRO A 480 -2.31 -1.01 -22.76
CA PRO A 480 -1.53 -0.61 -21.60
C PRO A 480 -0.31 -1.51 -21.41
N ASN A 481 0.78 -0.93 -20.89
CA ASN A 481 2.04 -1.61 -20.58
C ASN A 481 2.64 -2.44 -21.74
N THR A 482 2.40 -2.02 -22.99
CA THR A 482 3.04 -2.60 -24.19
C THR A 482 4.31 -1.84 -24.54
N SER A 483 5.33 -2.57 -24.99
CA SER A 483 6.51 -1.94 -25.56
C SER A 483 6.23 -1.35 -26.94
N GLN A 484 7.13 -0.50 -27.43
CA GLN A 484 7.10 -0.12 -28.84
C GLN A 484 7.68 -1.25 -29.70
N TRP A 485 7.15 -1.39 -30.92
CA TRP A 485 7.57 -2.42 -31.87
C TRP A 485 8.02 -1.78 -33.17
N ALA A 486 9.19 -2.18 -33.66
CA ALA A 486 9.76 -1.74 -34.91
C ALA A 486 9.45 -2.73 -36.04
N PHE A 487 9.10 -2.18 -37.20
CA PHE A 487 8.79 -2.89 -38.42
C PHE A 487 9.78 -2.44 -39.49
N ALA A 488 10.83 -3.24 -39.69
CA ALA A 488 11.92 -2.93 -40.62
C ALA A 488 11.71 -3.68 -41.95
N PRO A 489 11.85 -3.02 -43.11
CA PRO A 489 11.64 -3.63 -44.43
C PRO A 489 12.88 -4.42 -44.89
N LEU A 490 13.39 -5.31 -44.04
CA LEU A 490 14.61 -6.09 -44.34
C LEU A 490 14.33 -7.29 -45.26
N ASN A 491 13.10 -7.80 -45.24
CA ASN A 491 12.62 -8.82 -46.17
C ASN A 491 11.90 -8.16 -47.37
N THR A 492 11.91 -8.80 -48.53
CA THR A 492 11.27 -8.30 -49.76
C THR A 492 9.75 -8.25 -49.64
N GLU A 493 9.13 -9.21 -48.95
CA GLU A 493 7.67 -9.40 -48.90
C GLU A 493 7.05 -8.93 -47.58
N THR A 494 7.73 -9.12 -46.46
CA THR A 494 7.20 -8.84 -45.11
C THR A 494 8.09 -7.90 -44.32
N TYR A 495 7.53 -7.29 -43.27
CA TYR A 495 8.33 -6.56 -42.29
C TYR A 495 9.01 -7.54 -41.32
N THR A 496 10.27 -7.29 -41.02
CA THR A 496 10.95 -7.90 -39.87
C THR A 496 10.59 -7.10 -38.62
N THR A 497 10.04 -7.78 -37.61
CA THR A 497 9.54 -7.15 -36.39
C THR A 497 10.52 -7.29 -35.23
N GLU A 498 10.74 -6.21 -34.48
CA GLU A 498 11.64 -6.18 -33.32
C GLU A 498 10.97 -5.41 -32.17
N LYS A 499 10.96 -5.99 -30.96
CA LYS A 499 10.55 -5.29 -29.74
C LYS A 499 11.64 -4.27 -29.36
N LEU A 500 11.25 -3.03 -29.07
CA LEU A 500 12.18 -2.00 -28.60
C LEU A 500 12.26 -1.98 -27.07
N GLY A 501 13.48 -1.96 -26.53
CA GLY A 501 13.72 -1.91 -25.07
C GLY A 501 13.60 -0.52 -24.43
N ALA A 502 13.54 0.55 -25.24
CA ALA A 502 13.37 1.92 -24.75
C ALA A 502 12.29 2.63 -25.57
N VAL A 503 11.46 3.42 -24.89
CA VAL A 503 10.42 4.23 -25.54
C VAL A 503 11.09 5.35 -26.32
N ILE A 504 10.79 5.42 -27.61
CA ILE A 504 11.16 6.53 -28.48
C ILE A 504 9.97 7.50 -28.49
N THR A 505 10.06 8.60 -27.74
CA THR A 505 9.09 9.71 -27.82
C THR A 505 9.56 10.76 -28.83
N ARG A 506 8.60 11.49 -29.40
CA ARG A 506 8.87 12.54 -30.40
C ARG A 506 9.37 13.84 -29.78
N ASP A 507 9.05 14.12 -28.51
CA ASP A 507 9.42 15.35 -27.77
C ASP A 507 9.43 15.08 -26.24
N ASN A 508 10.40 15.65 -25.51
CA ASN A 508 10.60 15.55 -24.06
C ASN A 508 10.00 16.76 -23.30
N GLU A 509 8.86 17.29 -23.73
CA GLU A 509 8.28 18.54 -23.19
C GLU A 509 6.89 18.31 -22.57
N ASN A 510 6.84 18.00 -21.27
CA ASN A 510 5.83 18.56 -20.35
C ASN A 510 6.26 18.35 -18.87
N PRO A 511 6.75 19.37 -18.14
CA PRO A 511 7.47 19.16 -16.89
C PRO A 511 6.69 19.49 -15.60
N GLN A 512 5.35 19.36 -15.57
CA GLN A 512 4.54 19.75 -14.41
C GLN A 512 4.34 18.69 -13.31
N SER A 513 5.19 17.67 -13.22
CA SER A 513 5.14 16.72 -12.10
C SER A 513 6.55 16.39 -11.65
N GLY A 514 6.99 17.07 -10.60
CA GLY A 514 8.21 16.73 -9.89
C GLY A 514 7.87 16.52 -8.43
N ASP A 515 8.02 15.29 -7.94
CA ASP A 515 7.84 15.00 -6.52
C ASP A 515 9.00 15.55 -5.68
N ILE A 516 8.78 15.70 -4.37
CA ILE A 516 9.84 16.05 -3.43
C ILE A 516 10.87 14.91 -3.45
N PRO A 517 12.17 15.19 -3.64
CA PRO A 517 13.19 14.16 -3.62
C PRO A 517 13.14 13.34 -2.33
N THR A 518 13.11 12.01 -2.43
CA THR A 518 13.04 11.11 -1.25
C THR A 518 14.17 11.35 -0.26
N ALA A 519 15.35 11.75 -0.74
CA ALA A 519 16.48 12.12 0.11
C ALA A 519 16.20 13.36 0.97
N ALA A 520 15.47 14.35 0.45
CA ALA A 520 15.07 15.53 1.21
C ALA A 520 14.00 15.21 2.25
N LEU A 521 12.99 14.41 1.87
CA LEU A 521 12.00 13.89 2.82
C LEU A 521 12.65 13.11 3.96
N ARG A 522 13.61 12.23 3.65
CA ARG A 522 14.36 11.48 4.67
C ARG A 522 15.19 12.40 5.57
N ALA A 523 15.87 13.39 5.00
CA ALA A 523 16.64 14.35 5.79
C ALA A 523 15.76 15.10 6.80
N LEU A 524 14.54 15.50 6.40
CA LEU A 524 13.61 16.17 7.30
C LEU A 524 12.93 15.19 8.28
N LEU A 525 12.21 14.19 7.75
CA LEU A 525 11.30 13.35 8.53
C LEU A 525 12.03 12.30 9.39
N VAL A 526 13.21 11.85 8.97
CA VAL A 526 13.96 10.78 9.66
C VAL A 526 15.16 11.36 10.41
N ASN A 527 15.98 12.18 9.74
CA ASN A 527 17.20 12.71 10.35
C ASN A 527 16.93 14.00 11.14
N ASN A 528 15.72 14.57 11.02
CA ASN A 528 15.33 15.80 11.70
C ASN A 528 16.30 16.97 11.39
N ASP A 529 16.71 17.08 10.13
CA ASP A 529 17.66 18.08 9.64
C ASP A 529 17.07 18.90 8.48
N GLY A 530 16.40 19.99 8.86
CA GLY A 530 15.79 20.92 7.91
C GLY A 530 16.79 21.67 7.02
N ILE A 531 18.04 21.84 7.48
CA ILE A 531 19.09 22.51 6.69
C ILE A 531 19.56 21.57 5.57
N SER A 532 19.84 20.31 5.90
CA SER A 532 20.20 19.31 4.90
C SER A 532 19.07 19.06 3.90
N ALA A 533 17.82 18.98 4.38
CA ALA A 533 16.65 18.85 3.50
C ALA A 533 16.54 20.01 2.50
N LEU A 534 16.71 21.25 2.98
CA LEU A 534 16.70 22.44 2.13
C LEU A 534 17.86 22.43 1.10
N ASN A 535 19.07 22.10 1.53
CA ASN A 535 20.23 22.00 0.64
C ASN A 535 20.04 20.96 -0.46
N ILE A 536 19.46 19.79 -0.13
CA ILE A 536 19.16 18.74 -1.11
C ILE A 536 18.16 19.25 -2.15
N ILE A 537 17.12 19.97 -1.74
CA ILE A 537 16.12 20.52 -2.67
C ILE A 537 16.68 21.63 -3.53
N ASP A 538 17.45 22.56 -2.96
CA ASP A 538 18.07 23.63 -3.74
C ASP A 538 19.07 23.06 -4.75
N ASN A 539 19.76 21.95 -4.42
CA ASN A 539 20.57 21.21 -5.39
C ASN A 539 19.72 20.55 -6.49
N ALA A 540 18.61 19.90 -6.12
CA ALA A 540 17.73 19.26 -7.07
C ALA A 540 17.12 20.27 -8.05
N ILE A 541 16.68 21.44 -7.57
CA ILE A 541 16.18 22.54 -8.41
C ILE A 541 17.27 23.08 -9.33
N ARG A 542 18.51 23.23 -8.84
CA ARG A 542 19.63 23.65 -9.71
C ARG A 542 19.91 22.66 -10.84
N GLN A 543 19.76 21.36 -10.57
CA GLN A 543 19.97 20.30 -11.55
C GLN A 543 18.78 20.13 -12.50
N ASN A 544 17.56 20.36 -12.02
CA ASN A 544 16.33 20.34 -12.78
C ASN A 544 15.45 21.54 -12.42
N PRO A 545 15.60 22.67 -13.14
CA PRO A 545 14.87 23.90 -12.84
C PRO A 545 13.34 23.76 -12.85
N ALA A 546 12.78 22.81 -13.59
CA ALA A 546 11.34 22.58 -13.62
C ALA A 546 10.78 22.09 -12.27
N LEU A 547 11.62 21.51 -11.39
CA LEU A 547 11.21 21.17 -10.03
C LEU A 547 10.79 22.41 -9.22
N ALA A 548 11.27 23.60 -9.57
CA ALA A 548 10.86 24.83 -8.90
C ALA A 548 9.37 25.13 -9.09
N ASP A 549 8.77 24.67 -10.18
CA ASP A 549 7.35 24.90 -10.50
C ASP A 549 6.43 23.88 -9.82
N SER A 550 6.98 22.83 -9.19
CA SER A 550 6.21 21.83 -8.47
C SER A 550 5.66 22.39 -7.14
N TYR A 551 4.33 22.30 -6.97
CA TYR A 551 3.66 22.74 -5.74
C TYR A 551 4.12 22.00 -4.47
N PRO A 552 4.25 20.66 -4.46
CA PRO A 552 4.87 19.93 -3.34
C PRO A 552 6.27 20.46 -2.98
N VAL A 553 7.11 20.71 -3.98
CA VAL A 553 8.50 21.19 -3.77
C VAL A 553 8.50 22.60 -3.20
N GLN A 554 7.66 23.49 -3.72
CA GLN A 554 7.50 24.86 -3.20
C GLN A 554 7.04 24.87 -1.74
N PHE A 555 6.02 24.07 -1.40
CA PHE A 555 5.52 23.96 -0.03
C PHE A 555 6.60 23.42 0.91
N PHE A 556 7.23 22.30 0.55
CA PHE A 556 8.26 21.67 1.38
C PHE A 556 9.45 22.62 1.62
N ARG A 557 9.86 23.36 0.59
CA ARG A 557 10.93 24.35 0.70
C ARG A 557 10.54 25.50 1.64
N ALA A 558 9.31 26.01 1.55
CA ALA A 558 8.79 27.04 2.46
C ALA A 558 8.72 26.53 3.91
N LEU A 559 8.29 25.29 4.11
CA LEU A 559 8.28 24.62 5.42
C LEU A 559 9.68 24.48 6.01
N CYS A 560 10.68 24.06 5.21
CA CYS A 560 12.06 24.01 5.68
C CYS A 560 12.55 25.39 6.14
N PHE A 561 12.25 26.46 5.39
CA PHE A 561 12.59 27.82 5.82
C PHE A 561 11.91 28.23 7.13
N ASP A 562 10.65 27.85 7.33
CA ASP A 562 9.93 28.13 8.58
C ASP A 562 10.60 27.41 9.76
N LEU A 563 10.84 26.11 9.62
CA LEU A 563 11.41 25.25 10.66
C LEU A 563 12.82 25.67 11.09
N ILE A 564 13.64 26.20 10.17
CA ILE A 564 14.98 26.74 10.50
C ILE A 564 14.95 28.21 10.95
N GLY A 565 13.77 28.82 11.07
CA GLY A 565 13.60 30.19 11.55
C GLY A 565 13.82 31.29 10.51
N ASN A 566 13.98 30.97 9.22
CA ASN A 566 14.07 31.96 8.15
C ASN A 566 12.67 32.44 7.72
N ARG A 567 12.04 33.24 8.60
CA ARG A 567 10.67 33.72 8.42
C ARG A 567 10.44 34.48 7.10
N PRO A 568 11.30 35.41 6.65
CA PRO A 568 11.07 36.14 5.40
C PRO A 568 10.97 35.22 4.18
N SER A 569 11.86 34.24 4.06
CA SER A 569 11.85 33.26 2.96
C SER A 569 10.63 32.34 3.04
N ALA A 570 10.25 31.90 4.25
CA ALA A 570 9.05 31.08 4.47
C ALA A 570 7.77 31.82 4.08
N VAL A 571 7.55 33.06 4.56
CA VAL A 571 6.39 33.89 4.19
C VAL A 571 6.31 34.06 2.69
N ASN A 572 7.44 34.36 2.05
CA ASN A 572 7.48 34.51 0.59
C ASN A 572 7.11 33.21 -0.12
N GLY A 573 7.69 32.07 0.28
CA GLY A 573 7.40 30.77 -0.32
C GLY A 573 5.92 30.39 -0.19
N TYR A 574 5.37 30.46 1.02
CA TYR A 574 3.96 30.16 1.26
C TYR A 574 3.02 31.11 0.50
N TYR A 575 3.29 32.41 0.53
CA TYR A 575 2.42 33.38 -0.16
C TYR A 575 2.44 33.20 -1.67
N GLN A 576 3.61 32.97 -2.28
CA GLN A 576 3.70 32.75 -3.72
C GLN A 576 2.92 31.50 -4.13
N LEU A 577 3.11 30.38 -3.45
CA LEU A 577 2.39 29.13 -3.71
C LEU A 577 0.87 29.30 -3.53
N TRP A 578 0.46 29.90 -2.42
CA TRP A 578 -0.95 30.15 -2.14
C TRP A 578 -1.61 31.06 -3.18
N ARG A 579 -0.88 32.08 -3.66
CA ARG A 579 -1.38 33.00 -4.70
C ARG A 579 -1.56 32.34 -6.06
N ILE A 580 -0.62 31.51 -6.49
CA ILE A 580 -0.66 30.89 -7.82
C ILE A 580 -1.60 29.70 -7.90
N ALA A 581 -1.82 29.00 -6.78
CA ALA A 581 -2.56 27.74 -6.73
C ALA A 581 -3.48 27.65 -5.50
N PRO A 582 -4.34 28.64 -5.21
CA PRO A 582 -5.08 28.77 -3.95
C PRO A 582 -6.03 27.59 -3.67
N ASP A 583 -6.53 26.93 -4.71
CA ASP A 583 -7.47 25.82 -4.59
C ASP A 583 -6.81 24.44 -4.48
N THR A 584 -5.50 24.35 -4.71
CA THR A 584 -4.75 23.09 -4.63
C THR A 584 -4.47 22.69 -3.18
N LEU A 585 -4.22 21.40 -2.94
CA LEU A 585 -3.82 20.88 -1.63
C LEU A 585 -2.68 21.71 -1.00
N TRP A 586 -1.59 21.89 -1.75
CA TRP A 586 -0.40 22.59 -1.28
C TRP A 586 -0.62 24.10 -1.13
N GLY A 587 -1.42 24.72 -2.01
CA GLY A 587 -1.78 26.14 -1.87
C GLY A 587 -2.63 26.42 -0.64
N ARG A 588 -3.61 25.55 -0.34
CA ARG A 588 -4.44 25.65 0.88
C ARG A 588 -3.61 25.49 2.15
N LEU A 589 -2.70 24.50 2.16
CA LEU A 589 -1.77 24.32 3.28
C LEU A 589 -0.85 25.54 3.43
N ALA A 590 -0.33 26.08 2.33
CA ALA A 590 0.47 27.31 2.36
C ALA A 590 -0.32 28.51 2.91
N GLY A 591 -1.59 28.66 2.52
CA GLY A 591 -2.49 29.67 3.07
C GLY A 591 -2.74 29.51 4.58
N ALA A 592 -2.87 28.27 5.06
CA ALA A 592 -3.04 27.98 6.48
C ALA A 592 -1.84 28.42 7.35
N HIS A 593 -0.63 28.45 6.79
CA HIS A 593 0.59 28.92 7.46
C HIS A 593 0.69 30.44 7.52
N LEU A 594 -0.23 31.17 6.89
CA LEU A 594 -0.24 32.62 6.88
C LEU A 594 -1.38 33.17 7.75
N GLU A 595 -1.14 34.33 8.34
CA GLU A 595 -2.14 35.14 9.02
C GLU A 595 -2.02 36.60 8.60
N SER A 596 -3.15 37.30 8.48
CA SER A 596 -3.17 38.73 8.20
C SER A 596 -2.65 39.50 9.41
N ARG A 597 -1.81 40.51 9.16
CA ARG A 597 -1.27 41.43 10.17
C ARG A 597 -2.29 42.46 10.65
#